data_AF-A0A660UZC3-F1
#
_entry.id   AF-A0A660UZC3-F1
#
_cell.length_a   1.000
_cell.length_b   1.000
_cell.length_c   1.000
_cell.angle_alpha   90.00
_cell.angle_beta   90.00
_cell.angle_gamma   90.00
#
_symmetry.space_group_name_H-M   'P 1'
#
loop_
_entity.id
_entity.type
_entity.pdbx_description
1 polymer ?
#
loop_
_entity_poly.entity_id
_entity_poly.type
_entity_poly.pdbx_seq_one_letter_code
_entity_poly.pdbx_strand_id
1 'polypeptide(L)' 'MMTPVEAAMFLRLDQVGHTPEAAIRTLNYWRDKGHLRATKYARHVWYLKEELDKFLKNKTEE' A
#
# COMPACT_ATOMS: atom_id res chain seq x y z
N MET A 1 -5.93 6.47 9.30
CA MET A 1 -5.53 5.15 8.79
C MET A 1 -6.27 4.91 7.49
N MET A 2 -5.66 4.22 6.53
CA MET A 2 -6.23 3.95 5.19
C MET A 2 -6.52 2.46 5.03
N THR A 3 -7.64 2.15 4.40
CA THR A 3 -7.96 0.80 3.92
C THR A 3 -7.01 0.40 2.77
N PRO A 4 -6.96 -0.88 2.37
CA PRO A 4 -6.13 -1.30 1.24
C PRO A 4 -6.50 -0.57 -0.07
N VAL A 5 -7.78 -0.26 -0.28
CA VAL A 5 -8.24 0.48 -1.46
C VAL A 5 -7.73 1.92 -1.43
N GLU A 6 -7.89 2.61 -0.31
CA GLU A 6 -7.40 3.99 -0.15
C GLU A 6 -5.87 4.06 -0.25
N ALA A 7 -5.16 3.08 0.32
CA ALA A 7 -3.70 3.00 0.20
C ALA A 7 -3.26 2.78 -1.26
N ALA A 8 -4.02 1.98 -2.02
CA ALA A 8 -3.73 1.75 -3.45
C ALA A 8 -3.87 3.04 -4.26
N MET A 9 -4.94 3.79 -4.02
CA MET A 9 -5.19 5.09 -4.64
C MET A 9 -4.14 6.12 -4.21
N PHE A 10 -3.74 6.10 -2.94
CA PHE A 10 -2.71 7.00 -2.42
C PHE A 10 -1.36 6.79 -3.13
N LEU A 11 -1.00 5.53 -3.38
CA LEU A 11 0.20 5.17 -4.15
C LEU A 11 0.00 5.29 -5.67
N ARG A 12 -1.17 5.74 -6.15
CA ARG A 12 -1.56 5.86 -7.56
C ARG A 12 -1.38 4.58 -8.38
N LEU A 13 -1.57 3.42 -7.75
CA LEU A 13 -1.47 2.11 -8.41
C LEU A 13 -2.56 1.89 -9.46
N ASP A 14 -3.65 2.65 -9.37
CA ASP A 14 -4.80 2.68 -10.27
C ASP A 14 -4.50 3.37 -11.61
N GLN A 15 -3.46 4.21 -11.71
CA GLN A 15 -3.16 4.97 -12.94
C GLN A 15 -2.50 4.14 -14.05
N VAL A 16 -1.99 2.94 -13.75
CA VAL A 16 -1.26 2.09 -14.72
C VAL A 16 -2.15 0.98 -15.32
N GLY A 17 -3.47 1.22 -15.42
CA GLY A 17 -4.41 0.26 -16.02
C GLY A 17 -4.64 -1.01 -15.18
N HIS A 18 -4.28 -0.98 -13.90
CA HIS A 18 -4.54 -2.06 -12.96
C HIS A 18 -5.94 -1.91 -12.37
N THR A 19 -6.74 -2.98 -12.43
CA THR A 19 -8.02 -3.04 -11.70
C THR A 19 -7.77 -2.92 -10.18
N PRO A 20 -8.77 -2.51 -9.37
CA PRO A 20 -8.61 -2.41 -7.92
C PRO A 20 -8.03 -3.67 -7.27
N GLU A 21 -8.38 -4.85 -7.77
CA GLU A 21 -7.89 -6.14 -7.29
C GLU A 21 -6.39 -6.31 -7.59
N ALA A 22 -5.93 -5.87 -8.76
CA ALA A 22 -4.52 -5.92 -9.12
C ALA A 22 -3.71 -4.97 -8.26
N ALA A 23 -4.21 -3.76 -7.98
CA ALA A 23 -3.57 -2.81 -7.09
C ALA A 23 -3.45 -3.36 -5.64
N ILE A 24 -4.50 -4.03 -5.15
CA ILE A 24 -4.48 -4.72 -3.86
C ILE A 24 -3.46 -5.88 -3.86
N ARG A 25 -3.35 -6.65 -4.94
CA ARG A 25 -2.32 -7.71 -5.05
C ARG A 25 -0.91 -7.14 -4.96
N THR A 26 -0.64 -6.01 -5.60
CA THR A 26 0.66 -5.32 -5.52
C THR A 26 0.95 -4.84 -4.10
N LEU A 27 -0.04 -4.24 -3.43
CA LEU A 27 0.08 -3.86 -2.00
C LEU A 27 0.39 -5.05 -1.09
N ASN A 28 -0.30 -6.17 -1.30
CA ASN A 28 -0.06 -7.40 -0.54
C ASN A 28 1.33 -7.94 -0.83
N TYR A 29 1.77 -7.95 -2.09
CA TYR A 29 3.12 -8.37 -2.47
C TYR A 29 4.20 -7.57 -1.74
N TRP A 30 4.08 -6.23 -1.69
CA TRP A 30 5.03 -5.38 -0.97
C TRP A 30 5.00 -5.57 0.53
N ARG A 31 3.81 -5.79 1.11
CA ARG A 31 3.67 -6.13 2.52
C ARG A 31 4.35 -7.46 2.84
N ASP A 32 4.10 -8.47 2.04
CA ASP A 32 4.61 -9.83 2.26
C ASP A 32 6.13 -9.90 2.06
N LYS A 33 6.69 -9.03 1.21
CA LYS A 33 8.14 -8.81 1.07
C LYS A 33 8.76 -7.97 2.20
N GLY A 34 7.95 -7.40 3.11
CA GLY A 34 8.42 -6.56 4.20
C GLY A 34 8.78 -5.11 3.80
N HIS A 35 8.53 -4.72 2.55
CA HIS A 35 8.75 -3.34 2.08
C HIS A 35 7.68 -2.37 2.60
N LEU A 36 6.48 -2.87 2.89
CA LEU A 36 5.36 -2.05 3.33
C LEU A 36 4.79 -2.56 4.65
N ARG A 37 4.75 -1.71 5.68
CA ARG A 37 4.13 -2.06 6.96
C ARG A 37 2.64 -1.76 6.96
N ALA A 38 1.88 -2.72 7.48
CA ALA A 38 0.44 -2.60 7.69
C ALA A 38 0.10 -2.95 9.14
N THR A 39 -0.93 -2.32 9.68
CA THR A 39 -1.46 -2.57 11.02
C THR A 39 -2.71 -3.42 10.91
N LYS A 40 -2.75 -4.54 11.63
CA LYS A 40 -3.98 -5.34 11.77
C LYS A 40 -4.83 -4.75 12.88
N TYR A 41 -6.03 -4.29 12.53
CA TYR A 41 -7.00 -3.77 13.49
C TYR A 41 -8.34 -4.47 13.31
N ALA A 42 -8.79 -5.15 14.37
CA ALA A 42 -9.92 -6.08 14.33
C ALA A 42 -9.76 -7.13 13.21
N ARG A 43 -10.70 -7.16 12.25
CA ARG A 43 -10.71 -8.09 11.11
C ARG A 43 -10.08 -7.50 9.84
N HIS A 44 -9.59 -6.26 9.89
CA HIS A 44 -9.13 -5.52 8.71
C HIS A 44 -7.65 -5.16 8.81
N VAL A 45 -7.03 -5.00 7.64
CA VAL A 45 -5.67 -4.50 7.48
C VAL A 45 -5.74 -3.03 7.14
N TRP A 46 -4.96 -2.22 7.84
CA TRP A 46 -4.92 -0.78 7.70
C TRP A 46 -3.50 -0.31 7.44
N TYR A 47 -3.37 0.75 6.65
CA TYR A 47 -2.11 1.39 6.33
C TYR A 47 -2.04 2.77 6.98
N LEU A 48 -0.90 3.08 7.61
CA LEU A 48 -0.64 4.41 8.12
C LEU A 48 -0.09 5.26 6.98
N LYS A 49 -0.61 6.48 6.85
CA LYS A 49 -0.15 7.43 5.81
C LYS A 49 1.37 7.63 5.91
N GLU A 50 1.89 7.76 7.12
CA GLU A 50 3.35 7.90 7.36
C GLU A 50 4.17 6.72 6.83
N GLU A 51 3.65 5.49 6.91
CA GLU A 51 4.33 4.31 6.39
C GLU A 51 4.26 4.27 4.86
N LEU A 52 3.16 4.73 4.25
CA LEU A 52 3.07 4.91 2.80
C LEU A 52 4.04 6.00 2.30
N ASP A 53 4.13 7.12 3.02
CA ASP A 53 5.06 8.21 2.70
C ASP A 53 6.52 7.76 2.82
N LYS A 54 6.88 7.01 3.89
CA LYS A 54 8.21 6.39 4.02
C LYS A 54 8.50 5.41 2.89
N PHE A 55 7.51 4.59 2.52
CA PHE A 55 7.66 3.65 1.42
C PHE A 55 7.97 4.37 0.10
N LEU A 56 7.26 5.47 -0.21
CA LEU A 56 7.53 6.28 -1.39
C LEU A 56 8.94 6.88 -1.37
N LYS A 57 9.36 7.46 -0.24
CA LYS A 57 10.71 8.01 -0.07
C LYS A 57 11.80 6.98 -0.29
N ASN A 58 11.68 5.82 0.36
CA ASN A 58 12.63 4.72 0.21
C ASN A 58 12.72 4.22 -1.25
N LYS A 59 11.62 4.28 -2.00
CA LYS A 59 11.59 3.89 -3.41
C LYS A 59 12.19 4.93 -4.37
N THR A 60 12.23 6.19 -3.98
CA THR A 60 12.80 7.29 -4.78
C THR A 60 14.27 7.59 -4.48
N GLU A 61 14.81 7.06 -3.38
CA GLU A 61 16.21 7.25 -2.97
C GLU A 61 17.14 6.09 -3.41
N GLU A 62 16.62 5.08 -4.13
CA GLU A 62 17.38 4.07 -4.90
C GLU A 62 17.63 4.54 -6.35
#